data_AF-A0A2V9GJD8-F1
#
_entry.id   AF-A0A2V9GJD8-F1
#
_cell.length_a   1.000
_cell.length_b   1.000
_cell.length_c   1.000
_cell.angle_alpha   90.00
_cell.angle_beta   90.00
_cell.angle_gamma   90.00
#
_symmetry.space_group_name_H-M   'P 1'
#
loop_
_entity.id
_entity.type
_entity.pdbx_description
1 polymer ?
#
loop_
_entity_poly.entity_id
_entity_poly.type
_entity_poly.pdbx_seq_one_letter_code
_entity_poly.pdbx_strand_id
1 'polypeptide(L)'
;MKRTKPAAGKATDQEYLPGCSILKEELGEFLDLDTDTDTDRLSPPQQCYETGVKRGESGPNVAQKTSELKFVIALLPDPVHTHLSVLFDQFAAAIQEGSQDEKYDFASSWLPWDDADPHYALFADEKASNREKAERENQPGIILFRKSLECPEIAGKLQSGCKEDLGALSEPYRQGLVVFVVGEEAPHGIHRDQFQNALAWIGALQAGAESKIKRLAILGPTFSGSLPSLAQVLSEPEIKAKLELPPDDQRLAIYSGSVSGNSAARLFQNTFDSHVRFHSFVQNDDEILHRFCSYIEKEQPTFDANRIAIISEDETAYGGSGVKLGKDENDCRKQALKLYYPRDISALRGAYQTKSLFDVGTSPQSADTQRRNLPSDLADPTGRVHDSIRSLR
;
A
#
# COMPACT_ATOMS: atom_id res chain seq x y z
N MET A 1 8.25 -33.18 53.78
CA MET A 1 6.98 -33.69 53.24
C MET A 1 5.95 -32.57 53.41
N LYS A 2 5.25 -32.01 52.43
CA LYS A 2 5.01 -32.31 51.01
C LYS A 2 5.15 -31.01 50.20
N ARG A 3 5.91 -31.06 49.10
CA ARG A 3 5.86 -30.05 48.02
C ARG A 3 4.61 -30.33 47.21
N THR A 4 3.67 -29.40 47.19
CA THR A 4 2.57 -29.37 46.22
C THR A 4 3.15 -28.87 44.89
N LYS A 5 3.11 -29.73 43.85
CA LYS A 5 3.40 -29.35 42.46
C LYS A 5 2.34 -28.36 41.99
N PRO A 6 2.71 -27.23 41.35
CA PRO A 6 1.81 -26.58 40.41
C PRO A 6 1.64 -27.51 39.20
N ALA A 7 0.40 -27.68 38.78
CA ALA A 7 0.03 -28.40 37.58
C ALA A 7 0.72 -27.81 36.34
N ALA A 8 1.01 -28.68 35.38
CA ALA A 8 1.65 -28.36 34.11
C ALA A 8 0.97 -27.15 33.44
N GLY A 9 1.76 -26.10 33.24
CA GLY A 9 1.35 -24.90 32.53
C GLY A 9 1.11 -25.17 31.05
N LYS A 10 0.29 -24.28 30.50
CA LYS A 10 -0.19 -24.13 29.13
C LYS A 10 0.92 -24.32 28.08
N ALA A 11 0.49 -24.70 26.87
CA ALA A 11 1.32 -24.72 25.67
C ALA A 11 2.17 -23.44 25.61
N THR A 12 3.48 -23.60 25.40
CA THR A 12 4.43 -22.51 25.21
C THR A 12 3.92 -21.56 24.13
N ASP A 13 3.62 -20.31 24.50
CA ASP A 13 3.39 -19.21 23.57
C ASP A 13 4.63 -19.12 22.68
N GLN A 14 4.47 -19.54 21.43
CA GLN A 14 5.53 -19.47 20.44
C GLN A 14 5.71 -18.01 20.05
N GLU A 15 6.86 -17.42 20.39
CA GLU A 15 7.15 -16.01 20.12
C GLU A 15 7.28 -15.81 18.60
N TYR A 16 6.37 -15.03 18.02
CA TYR A 16 6.39 -14.66 16.61
C TYR A 16 7.17 -13.36 16.45
N LEU A 17 7.75 -13.15 15.26
CA LEU A 17 8.35 -11.86 14.95
C LEU A 17 7.32 -10.71 15.07
N PRO A 18 7.76 -9.49 15.43
CA PRO A 18 6.90 -8.32 15.54
C PRO A 18 5.98 -8.13 14.34
N GLY A 19 4.72 -7.74 14.61
CA GLY A 19 3.66 -7.59 13.60
C GLY A 19 2.98 -8.90 13.17
N CYS A 20 3.66 -10.05 13.19
CA CYS A 20 3.05 -11.32 12.80
C CYS A 20 1.96 -11.81 13.78
N SER A 21 2.15 -11.56 15.08
CA SER A 21 1.15 -11.86 16.10
C SER A 21 -0.14 -11.06 15.87
N ILE A 22 0.00 -9.76 15.58
CA ILE A 22 -1.13 -8.86 15.33
C ILE A 22 -1.86 -9.27 14.05
N LEU A 23 -1.14 -9.53 12.95
CA LEU A 23 -1.77 -10.03 11.72
C LEU A 23 -2.52 -11.35 11.94
N LYS A 24 -1.94 -12.27 12.72
CA LYS A 24 -2.60 -13.54 13.08
C LYS A 24 -3.89 -13.28 13.86
N GLU A 25 -3.86 -12.36 14.82
CA GLU A 25 -5.00 -11.99 15.66
C GLU A 25 -6.12 -11.35 14.82
N GLU A 26 -5.81 -10.30 14.05
CA GLU A 26 -6.77 -9.61 13.18
C GLU A 26 -7.43 -10.56 12.16
N LEU A 27 -6.63 -11.41 11.49
CA LEU A 27 -7.16 -12.40 10.56
C LEU A 27 -7.96 -13.49 11.27
N GLY A 28 -7.57 -13.85 12.50
CA GLY A 28 -8.26 -14.83 13.32
C GLY A 28 -9.63 -14.33 13.77
N GLU A 29 -9.71 -13.09 14.26
CA GLU A 29 -10.95 -12.43 14.64
C GLU A 29 -11.87 -12.26 13.43
N PHE A 30 -11.34 -11.78 12.29
CA PHE A 30 -12.12 -11.62 11.07
C PHE A 30 -12.72 -12.95 10.56
N LEU A 31 -12.01 -14.07 10.71
CA LEU A 31 -12.46 -15.39 10.27
C LEU A 31 -13.21 -16.17 11.36
N ASP A 32 -13.48 -15.56 12.52
CA ASP A 32 -14.10 -16.20 13.68
C ASP A 32 -13.40 -17.53 14.04
N LEU A 33 -12.06 -17.51 14.12
CA LEU A 33 -11.26 -18.68 14.42
C LEU A 33 -11.11 -18.86 15.93
N ASP A 34 -11.57 -20.00 16.44
CA ASP A 34 -11.34 -20.40 17.82
C ASP A 34 -9.89 -20.86 18.03
N THR A 35 -9.06 -19.95 18.54
CA THR A 35 -7.63 -20.17 18.76
C THR A 35 -7.31 -21.25 19.80
N ASP A 36 -8.27 -21.63 20.64
CA ASP A 36 -8.11 -22.71 21.62
C ASP A 36 -8.29 -24.11 21.00
N THR A 37 -8.72 -24.20 19.74
CA THR A 37 -8.92 -25.47 19.03
C THR A 37 -7.87 -25.69 17.94
N ASP A 38 -7.32 -26.91 17.89
CA ASP A 38 -6.39 -27.30 16.82
C ASP A 38 -7.03 -27.25 15.42
N THR A 39 -8.37 -27.27 15.34
CA THR A 39 -9.11 -27.23 14.07
C THR A 39 -9.18 -25.85 13.44
N ASP A 40 -9.21 -24.79 14.24
CA ASP A 40 -9.29 -23.39 13.80
C ASP A 40 -7.97 -22.64 13.94
N ARG A 41 -6.89 -23.32 14.37
CA ARG A 41 -5.56 -22.73 14.50
C ARG A 41 -5.00 -22.23 13.16
N LEU A 42 -4.94 -20.92 12.97
CA LEU A 42 -4.18 -20.27 11.90
C LEU A 42 -2.68 -20.32 12.24
N SER A 43 -1.88 -20.98 11.39
CA SER A 43 -0.43 -20.98 11.53
C SER A 43 0.17 -19.90 10.60
N PRO A 44 0.80 -18.84 11.17
CA PRO A 44 1.47 -17.80 10.39
C PRO A 44 2.48 -18.37 9.39
N PRO A 45 2.85 -17.60 8.36
CA PRO A 45 3.82 -18.04 7.36
C PRO A 45 5.23 -18.21 7.95
N GLN A 46 6.12 -18.94 7.25
CA GLN A 46 7.41 -19.39 7.79
C GLN A 46 8.34 -18.24 8.21
N GLN A 47 8.24 -17.07 7.58
CA GLN A 47 9.04 -15.90 7.95
C GLN A 47 8.64 -15.29 9.30
N CYS A 48 7.48 -15.65 9.87
CA CYS A 48 7.03 -15.15 11.18
C CYS A 48 7.72 -15.84 12.37
N TYR A 49 8.59 -16.81 12.09
CA TYR A 49 9.29 -17.59 13.10
C TYR A 49 10.78 -17.29 13.05
N GLU A 50 11.43 -17.36 14.21
CA GLU A 50 12.88 -17.28 14.29
C GLU A 50 13.57 -18.36 13.42
N THR A 51 14.76 -18.04 12.93
CA THR A 51 15.55 -18.93 12.10
C THR A 51 15.73 -20.31 12.75
N GLY A 52 15.28 -21.36 12.06
CA GLY A 52 15.37 -22.76 12.51
C GLY A 52 14.10 -23.31 13.16
N VAL A 53 13.13 -22.45 13.48
CA VAL A 53 11.80 -22.87 13.94
C VAL A 53 10.92 -23.17 12.74
N LYS A 54 10.33 -24.37 12.67
CA LYS A 54 9.46 -24.76 11.56
C LYS A 54 8.03 -24.27 11.78
N ARG A 55 7.41 -23.79 10.69
CA ARG A 55 5.98 -23.49 10.62
C ARG A 55 5.15 -24.72 11.00
N GLY A 56 4.18 -24.52 11.89
CA GLY A 56 3.16 -25.53 12.21
C GLY A 56 2.11 -25.64 11.10
N GLU A 57 1.40 -26.76 11.05
CA GLU A 57 0.25 -26.92 10.15
C GLU A 57 -0.91 -26.01 10.59
N SER A 58 -1.69 -25.51 9.64
CA SER A 58 -2.94 -24.80 9.96
C SER A 58 -4.06 -25.83 10.12
N GLY A 59 -5.01 -25.54 11.01
CA GLY A 59 -6.15 -26.41 11.24
C GLY A 59 -7.04 -26.57 9.98
N PRO A 60 -7.72 -27.72 9.81
CA PRO A 60 -8.55 -27.99 8.64
C PRO A 60 -9.71 -27.00 8.44
N ASN A 61 -10.24 -26.37 9.49
CA ASN A 61 -11.34 -25.41 9.36
C ASN A 61 -10.86 -24.09 8.74
N VAL A 62 -9.59 -23.72 8.92
CA VAL A 62 -8.99 -22.52 8.31
C VAL A 62 -9.13 -22.61 6.80
N ALA A 63 -8.75 -23.75 6.21
CA ALA A 63 -8.87 -24.04 4.78
C ALA A 63 -10.29 -23.81 4.26
N GLN A 64 -11.28 -24.27 5.02
CA GLN A 64 -12.67 -24.16 4.64
C GLN A 64 -13.16 -22.71 4.73
N LYS A 65 -12.76 -21.99 5.78
CA LYS A 65 -13.14 -20.60 6.03
C LYS A 65 -12.49 -19.60 5.08
N THR A 66 -11.33 -19.93 4.51
CA THR A 66 -10.57 -19.04 3.61
C THR A 66 -10.74 -19.36 2.12
N SER A 67 -11.43 -20.45 1.78
CA SER A 67 -11.52 -20.97 0.40
C SER A 67 -12.15 -20.00 -0.61
N GLU A 68 -13.00 -19.09 -0.14
CA GLU A 68 -13.73 -18.12 -0.96
C GLU A 68 -13.20 -16.69 -0.86
N LEU A 69 -12.15 -16.47 -0.05
CA LEU A 69 -11.54 -15.15 0.09
C LEU A 69 -10.97 -14.64 -1.24
N LYS A 70 -11.13 -13.35 -1.45
CA LYS A 70 -10.46 -12.60 -2.52
C LYS A 70 -9.30 -11.82 -1.92
N PHE A 71 -8.22 -11.72 -2.69
CA PHE A 71 -7.00 -11.05 -2.25
C PHE A 71 -6.65 -9.91 -3.20
N VAL A 72 -6.29 -8.78 -2.61
CA VAL A 72 -5.71 -7.64 -3.31
C VAL A 72 -4.43 -7.24 -2.59
N ILE A 73 -3.39 -6.91 -3.34
CA ILE A 73 -2.23 -6.18 -2.80
C ILE A 73 -2.35 -4.73 -3.28
N ALA A 74 -2.49 -3.79 -2.35
CA ALA A 74 -2.51 -2.37 -2.62
C ALA A 74 -1.14 -1.76 -2.32
N LEU A 75 -0.52 -1.17 -3.33
CA LEU A 75 0.73 -0.42 -3.23
C LEU A 75 0.37 1.05 -2.96
N LEU A 76 0.63 1.53 -1.75
CA LEU A 76 0.28 2.86 -1.27
C LEU A 76 1.52 3.62 -0.79
N PRO A 77 1.56 4.96 -0.88
CA PRO A 77 2.67 5.74 -0.32
C PRO A 77 2.87 5.43 1.16
N ASP A 78 4.10 5.10 1.56
CA ASP A 78 4.40 4.87 2.98
C ASP A 78 4.21 6.19 3.75
N PRO A 79 3.22 6.29 4.68
CA PRO A 79 2.86 7.56 5.30
C PRO A 79 3.98 8.13 6.19
N VAL A 80 4.85 7.27 6.72
CA VAL A 80 5.93 7.65 7.64
C VAL A 80 7.19 8.03 6.87
N HIS A 81 7.61 7.18 5.95
CA HIS A 81 8.87 7.34 5.23
C HIS A 81 8.78 8.35 4.08
N THR A 82 7.60 8.50 3.45
CA THR A 82 7.40 9.51 2.40
C THR A 82 6.87 10.84 2.91
N HIS A 83 6.34 10.88 4.14
CA HIS A 83 5.54 11.99 4.68
C HIS A 83 4.32 12.37 3.82
N LEU A 84 3.83 11.44 2.99
CA LEU A 84 2.64 11.62 2.15
C LEU A 84 1.39 11.00 2.79
N SER A 85 1.19 11.20 4.09
CA SER A 85 0.04 10.66 4.84
C SER A 85 -1.31 11.05 4.23
N VAL A 86 -1.45 12.30 3.77
CA VAL A 86 -2.67 12.77 3.09
C VAL A 86 -2.94 11.96 1.80
N LEU A 87 -1.89 11.64 1.04
CA LEU A 87 -2.03 10.87 -0.18
C LEU A 87 -2.36 9.41 0.14
N PHE A 88 -1.74 8.83 1.17
CA PHE A 88 -2.10 7.53 1.71
C PHE A 88 -3.59 7.46 2.08
N ASP A 89 -4.09 8.43 2.86
CA ASP A 89 -5.48 8.49 3.30
C ASP A 89 -6.46 8.56 2.11
N GLN A 90 -6.12 9.34 1.08
CA GLN A 90 -6.94 9.44 -0.14
C GLN A 90 -7.05 8.09 -0.87
N PHE A 91 -5.95 7.36 -1.03
CA PHE A 91 -5.99 6.05 -1.67
C PHE A 91 -6.65 4.99 -0.80
N ALA A 92 -6.43 5.03 0.53
CA ALA A 92 -7.12 4.13 1.46
C ALA A 92 -8.65 4.35 1.42
N ALA A 93 -9.09 5.62 1.38
CA ALA A 93 -10.50 5.96 1.21
C ALA A 93 -11.04 5.46 -0.14
N ALA A 94 -10.31 5.64 -1.24
CA ALA A 94 -10.71 5.14 -2.56
C ALA A 94 -10.85 3.60 -2.60
N ILE A 95 -9.98 2.87 -1.88
CA ILE A 95 -10.09 1.41 -1.73
C ILE A 95 -11.36 1.04 -0.95
N GLN A 96 -11.67 1.77 0.13
CA GLN A 96 -12.89 1.53 0.91
C GLN A 96 -14.15 1.80 0.09
N GLU A 97 -14.22 2.94 -0.59
CA GLU A 97 -15.34 3.31 -1.46
C GLU A 97 -15.52 2.31 -2.61
N GLY A 98 -14.45 1.97 -3.32
CA GLY A 98 -14.51 0.97 -4.40
C GLY A 98 -14.91 -0.43 -3.91
N SER A 99 -14.55 -0.80 -2.68
CA SER A 99 -14.98 -2.05 -2.08
C SER A 99 -16.49 -2.03 -1.77
N GLN A 100 -17.02 -0.91 -1.27
CA GLN A 100 -18.46 -0.75 -1.01
C GLN A 100 -19.30 -0.83 -2.29
N ASP A 101 -18.83 -0.23 -3.39
CA ASP A 101 -19.47 -0.35 -4.70
C ASP A 101 -19.57 -1.82 -5.16
N GLU A 102 -18.56 -2.63 -4.84
CA GLU A 102 -18.50 -4.08 -5.10
C GLU A 102 -19.20 -4.93 -4.01
N LYS A 103 -20.03 -4.31 -3.16
CA LYS A 103 -20.81 -4.93 -2.09
C LYS A 103 -19.93 -5.58 -1.02
N TYR A 104 -18.90 -4.88 -0.58
CA TYR A 104 -18.08 -5.23 0.57
C TYR A 104 -18.17 -4.14 1.63
N ASP A 105 -18.44 -4.56 2.87
CA ASP A 105 -18.49 -3.66 4.02
C ASP A 105 -17.18 -3.74 4.80
N PHE A 106 -16.66 -2.58 5.21
CA PHE A 106 -15.47 -2.51 6.06
C PHE A 106 -15.68 -3.29 7.37
N ALA A 107 -14.67 -4.08 7.76
CA ALA A 107 -14.67 -4.85 9.00
C ALA A 107 -13.61 -4.34 9.99
N SER A 108 -12.33 -4.45 9.63
CA SER A 108 -11.21 -3.97 10.46
C SER A 108 -10.00 -3.62 9.58
N SER A 109 -8.99 -3.01 10.19
CA SER A 109 -7.72 -2.71 9.54
C SER A 109 -6.59 -2.60 10.54
N TRP A 110 -5.40 -2.99 10.11
CA TRP A 110 -4.16 -2.78 10.85
C TRP A 110 -3.05 -2.34 9.90
N LEU A 111 -2.22 -1.40 10.34
CA LEU A 111 -1.08 -0.91 9.57
C LEU A 111 0.22 -1.11 10.35
N PRO A 112 1.32 -1.42 9.65
CA PRO A 112 2.58 -1.79 10.29
C PRO A 112 3.34 -0.56 10.81
N TRP A 113 3.00 0.62 10.30
CA TRP A 113 3.63 1.89 10.64
C TRP A 113 3.20 2.42 12.00
N ASP A 114 4.15 3.00 12.71
CA ASP A 114 3.92 3.69 13.98
C ASP A 114 4.68 5.03 13.97
N ASP A 115 3.95 6.12 14.21
CA ASP A 115 4.51 7.47 14.29
C ASP A 115 4.98 7.83 15.71
N ALA A 116 4.77 6.93 16.69
CA ALA A 116 5.28 7.14 18.02
C ALA A 116 6.81 7.12 18.02
N ASP A 117 7.40 8.22 18.50
CA ASP A 117 8.83 8.32 18.83
C ASP A 117 9.00 8.31 20.37
N PRO A 118 8.97 7.12 20.99
CA PRO A 118 9.20 7.00 22.42
C PRO A 118 10.63 7.39 22.78
N HIS A 119 10.78 8.39 23.66
CA HIS A 119 12.08 8.76 24.20
C HIS A 119 12.55 7.72 25.23
N TYR A 120 13.59 6.96 24.88
CA TYR A 120 14.24 6.01 25.78
C TYR A 120 15.37 6.65 26.57
N ALA A 121 15.46 6.33 27.86
CA ALA A 121 16.56 6.79 28.71
C ALA A 121 17.88 6.06 28.39
N LEU A 122 17.80 4.85 27.83
CA LEU A 122 18.95 4.01 27.49
C LEU A 122 18.99 3.75 25.99
N PHE A 123 20.18 3.91 25.39
CA PHE A 123 20.42 3.59 23.98
C PHE A 123 20.15 2.11 23.64
N ALA A 124 20.30 1.21 24.61
CA ALA A 124 20.00 -0.22 24.41
C ALA A 124 18.49 -0.45 24.17
N ASP A 125 17.64 0.26 24.91
CA ASP A 125 16.19 0.17 24.79
C ASP A 125 15.73 0.81 23.47
N GLU A 126 16.33 1.95 23.10
CA GLU A 126 16.11 2.60 21.81
C GLU A 126 16.46 1.68 20.64
N LYS A 127 17.62 1.02 20.68
CA LYS A 127 18.04 0.09 19.64
C LYS A 127 17.12 -1.13 19.55
N ALA A 128 16.65 -1.65 20.69
CA ALA A 128 15.70 -2.77 20.71
C ALA A 128 14.36 -2.37 20.10
N SER A 129 13.82 -1.21 20.47
CA SER A 129 12.58 -0.65 19.91
C SER A 129 12.70 -0.41 18.41
N ASN A 130 13.81 0.18 17.94
CA ASN A 130 14.00 0.43 16.50
C ASN A 130 14.08 -0.87 15.71
N ARG A 131 14.65 -1.93 16.28
CA ARG A 131 14.67 -3.25 15.66
C ARG A 131 13.27 -3.86 15.60
N GLU A 132 12.51 -3.78 16.69
CA GLU A 132 11.13 -4.25 16.74
C GLU A 132 10.24 -3.52 15.74
N LYS A 133 10.40 -2.19 15.64
CA LYS A 133 9.73 -1.34 14.65
C LYS A 133 10.06 -1.78 13.22
N ALA A 134 11.34 -1.97 12.91
CA ALA A 134 11.75 -2.44 11.58
C ALA A 134 11.20 -3.85 11.26
N GLU A 135 11.18 -4.76 12.24
CA GLU A 135 10.61 -6.11 12.05
C GLU A 135 9.09 -6.06 11.85
N ARG A 136 8.39 -5.15 12.55
CA ARG A 136 6.95 -4.87 12.37
C ARG A 136 6.67 -4.25 11.00
N GLU A 137 7.47 -3.27 10.58
CA GLU A 137 7.38 -2.60 9.28
C GLU A 137 7.65 -3.54 8.11
N ASN A 138 8.34 -4.66 8.31
CA ASN A 138 8.46 -5.69 7.28
C ASN A 138 7.13 -6.43 7.01
N GLN A 139 6.16 -6.37 7.91
CA GLN A 139 4.83 -6.96 7.68
C GLN A 139 3.95 -6.03 6.84
N PRO A 140 3.13 -6.58 5.93
CA PRO A 140 2.15 -5.76 5.22
C PRO A 140 1.05 -5.29 6.16
N GLY A 141 0.46 -4.13 5.88
CA GLY A 141 -0.82 -3.75 6.48
C GLY A 141 -1.96 -4.61 5.92
N ILE A 142 -3.12 -4.54 6.57
CA ILE A 142 -4.35 -5.19 6.13
C ILE A 142 -5.54 -4.26 6.26
N ILE A 143 -6.43 -4.32 5.28
CA ILE A 143 -7.78 -3.76 5.34
C ILE A 143 -8.73 -4.90 4.98
N LEU A 144 -9.61 -5.23 5.91
CA LEU A 144 -10.49 -6.38 5.82
C LEU A 144 -11.91 -5.93 5.54
N PHE A 145 -12.54 -6.59 4.57
CA PHE A 145 -13.94 -6.33 4.23
C PHE A 145 -14.73 -7.63 4.21
N ARG A 146 -15.90 -7.62 4.84
CA ARG A 146 -16.86 -8.72 4.75
C ARG A 146 -17.79 -8.50 3.55
N LYS A 147 -18.28 -9.57 2.94
CA LYS A 147 -19.28 -9.46 1.88
C LYS A 147 -20.59 -8.91 2.45
N SER A 148 -21.18 -7.90 1.80
CA SER A 148 -22.42 -7.30 2.29
C SER A 148 -23.58 -8.31 2.21
N LEU A 149 -24.42 -8.34 3.25
CA LEU A 149 -25.59 -9.21 3.31
C LEU A 149 -26.71 -8.62 2.45
N GLU A 150 -26.92 -9.16 1.25
CA GLU A 150 -28.10 -8.81 0.44
C GLU A 150 -29.34 -9.43 1.08
N CYS A 151 -30.08 -8.64 1.86
CA CYS A 151 -31.44 -8.99 2.25
C CYS A 151 -32.38 -8.62 1.09
N PRO A 152 -32.96 -9.58 0.35
CA PRO A 152 -33.84 -9.24 -0.76
C PRO A 152 -35.05 -8.44 -0.27
N GLU A 153 -35.32 -7.29 -0.90
CA GLU A 153 -36.45 -6.39 -0.58
C GLU A 153 -37.84 -7.06 -0.67
N ILE A 154 -37.92 -8.29 -1.18
CA ILE A 154 -39.14 -9.12 -1.22
C ILE A 154 -39.50 -9.69 0.18
N ALA A 155 -38.68 -9.44 1.21
CA ALA A 155 -39.00 -9.74 2.61
C ALA A 155 -40.18 -8.92 3.17
N GLY A 156 -40.80 -8.04 2.38
CA GLY A 156 -42.07 -7.39 2.72
C GLY A 156 -43.31 -8.29 2.67
N LYS A 157 -43.23 -9.54 2.19
CA LYS A 157 -44.40 -10.44 2.06
C LYS A 157 -44.26 -11.86 2.60
N LEU A 158 -43.11 -12.27 3.11
CA LEU A 158 -42.98 -13.49 3.92
C LEU A 158 -42.50 -13.12 5.32
N GLN A 159 -43.31 -13.39 6.34
CA GLN A 159 -42.97 -13.30 7.77
C GLN A 159 -41.90 -14.32 8.22
N SER A 160 -41.02 -14.76 7.31
CA SER A 160 -39.86 -15.61 7.57
C SER A 160 -38.95 -15.57 6.33
N GLY A 161 -37.72 -15.10 6.35
CA GLY A 161 -36.98 -14.46 7.40
C GLY A 161 -35.59 -14.11 6.88
N CYS A 162 -35.08 -12.94 7.29
CA CYS A 162 -33.70 -12.92 7.77
C CYS A 162 -33.72 -13.70 9.09
N LYS A 163 -33.90 -15.02 9.02
CA LYS A 163 -33.59 -15.86 10.17
C LYS A 163 -32.09 -15.83 10.22
N GLU A 164 -31.57 -15.08 11.17
CA GLU A 164 -30.20 -15.14 11.65
C GLU A 164 -29.94 -16.57 12.15
N ASP A 165 -29.80 -17.53 11.24
CA ASP A 165 -29.09 -18.76 11.56
C ASP A 165 -27.63 -18.33 11.78
N LEU A 166 -27.06 -18.68 12.94
CA LEU A 166 -25.67 -18.37 13.28
C LEU A 166 -24.67 -18.78 12.18
N GLY A 167 -25.00 -19.80 11.37
CA GLY A 167 -24.21 -20.17 10.19
C GLY A 167 -24.22 -19.14 9.06
N ALA A 168 -25.34 -18.45 8.84
CA ALA A 168 -25.51 -17.41 7.81
C ALA A 168 -24.74 -16.11 8.14
N LEU A 169 -24.40 -15.88 9.40
CA LEU A 169 -23.57 -14.74 9.83
C LEU A 169 -22.08 -14.95 9.50
N SER A 170 -21.63 -16.19 9.29
CA SER A 170 -20.23 -16.50 8.95
C SER A 170 -19.91 -16.41 7.45
N GLU A 171 -20.92 -16.58 6.59
CA GLU A 171 -20.77 -16.55 5.12
C GLU A 171 -20.18 -15.22 4.59
N PRO A 172 -20.61 -14.04 5.08
CA PRO A 172 -19.98 -12.75 4.75
C PRO A 172 -18.46 -12.71 4.91
N TYR A 173 -17.96 -13.38 5.94
CA TYR A 173 -16.53 -13.37 6.28
C TYR A 173 -15.75 -14.38 5.44
N ARG A 174 -16.35 -15.54 5.13
CA ARG A 174 -15.77 -16.54 4.20
C ARG A 174 -15.58 -16.00 2.78
N GLN A 175 -16.51 -15.16 2.34
CA GLN A 175 -16.49 -14.50 1.03
C GLN A 175 -15.83 -13.12 1.06
N GLY A 176 -15.11 -12.81 2.14
CA GLY A 176 -14.47 -11.53 2.38
C GLY A 176 -13.41 -11.15 1.35
N LEU A 177 -13.10 -9.85 1.34
CA LEU A 177 -11.99 -9.27 0.60
C LEU A 177 -10.89 -8.88 1.59
N VAL A 178 -9.70 -9.42 1.38
CA VAL A 178 -8.50 -9.11 2.16
C VAL A 178 -7.59 -8.25 1.29
N VAL A 179 -7.41 -6.99 1.69
CA VAL A 179 -6.48 -6.06 1.03
C VAL A 179 -5.21 -5.98 1.85
N PHE A 180 -4.11 -6.51 1.34
CA PHE A 180 -2.79 -6.32 1.92
C PHE A 180 -2.22 -4.99 1.44
N VAL A 181 -1.83 -4.13 2.38
CA VAL A 181 -1.26 -2.82 2.10
C VAL A 181 0.27 -2.91 2.16
N VAL A 182 0.92 -2.47 1.09
CA VAL A 182 2.37 -2.44 0.95
C VAL A 182 2.79 -1.01 0.68
N GLY A 183 3.70 -0.49 1.49
CA GLY A 183 4.33 0.80 1.32
C GLY A 183 5.13 0.87 0.03
N GLU A 184 5.06 2.00 -0.64
CA GLU A 184 5.99 2.37 -1.70
C GLU A 184 6.52 3.77 -1.48
N GLU A 185 7.73 3.98 -1.96
CA GLU A 185 8.38 5.28 -2.03
C GLU A 185 8.74 5.56 -3.48
N ALA A 186 8.47 6.76 -3.99
CA ALA A 186 8.79 7.11 -5.38
C ALA A 186 10.23 6.77 -5.85
N PRO A 187 11.31 6.97 -5.03
CA PRO A 187 12.68 6.71 -5.45
C PRO A 187 13.15 5.28 -5.16
N HIS A 188 12.70 4.68 -4.05
CA HIS A 188 13.15 3.37 -3.59
C HIS A 188 12.25 2.24 -4.10
N GLY A 189 11.07 2.59 -4.59
CA GLY A 189 10.07 1.68 -5.12
C GLY A 189 9.22 1.04 -4.03
N ILE A 190 8.70 -0.14 -4.32
CA ILE A 190 7.85 -0.89 -3.38
C ILE A 190 8.68 -1.49 -2.24
N HIS A 191 8.08 -1.59 -1.05
CA HIS A 191 8.68 -2.28 0.08
C HIS A 191 8.68 -3.79 -0.18
N ARG A 192 9.84 -4.32 -0.56
CA ARG A 192 10.00 -5.71 -1.02
C ARG A 192 9.57 -6.73 0.03
N ASP A 193 9.99 -6.57 1.29
CA ASP A 193 9.69 -7.55 2.34
C ASP A 193 8.20 -7.59 2.67
N GLN A 194 7.53 -6.43 2.78
CA GLN A 194 6.08 -6.34 2.92
C GLN A 194 5.35 -7.05 1.77
N PHE A 195 5.78 -6.86 0.52
CA PHE A 195 5.18 -7.54 -0.63
C PHE A 195 5.34 -9.06 -0.58
N GLN A 196 6.55 -9.55 -0.29
CA GLN A 196 6.81 -10.98 -0.15
C GLN A 196 6.03 -11.59 1.02
N ASN A 197 5.94 -10.86 2.13
CA ASN A 197 5.18 -11.25 3.31
C ASN A 197 3.68 -11.30 3.04
N ALA A 198 3.13 -10.34 2.28
CA ALA A 198 1.74 -10.37 1.83
C ALA A 198 1.43 -11.66 1.04
N LEU A 199 2.27 -12.01 0.06
CA LEU A 199 2.09 -13.24 -0.71
C LEU A 199 2.20 -14.50 0.16
N ALA A 200 3.09 -14.50 1.14
CA ALA A 200 3.25 -15.61 2.06
C ALA A 200 2.06 -15.72 3.05
N TRP A 201 1.46 -14.61 3.48
CA TRP A 201 0.20 -14.61 4.23
C TRP A 201 -0.98 -15.10 3.39
N ILE A 202 -1.08 -14.68 2.12
CA ILE A 202 -2.09 -15.21 1.18
C ILE A 202 -1.94 -16.73 1.05
N GLY A 203 -0.71 -17.22 0.86
CA GLY A 203 -0.43 -18.66 0.82
C GLY A 203 -0.61 -19.38 2.16
N ALA A 204 -0.58 -18.66 3.28
CA ALA A 204 -0.91 -19.24 4.59
C ALA A 204 -2.43 -19.40 4.78
N LEU A 205 -3.21 -18.48 4.23
CA LEU A 205 -4.67 -18.48 4.28
C LEU A 205 -5.28 -19.46 3.27
N GLN A 206 -4.79 -19.50 2.04
CA GLN A 206 -5.19 -20.51 1.06
C GLN A 206 -4.54 -21.84 1.46
N ALA A 207 -5.30 -22.75 2.07
CA ALA A 207 -4.70 -23.94 2.66
C ALA A 207 -4.01 -24.85 1.63
N GLY A 208 -2.72 -25.06 1.86
CA GLY A 208 -1.84 -25.94 1.11
C GLY A 208 -0.44 -25.33 1.11
N ALA A 209 0.55 -26.01 1.69
CA ALA A 209 1.93 -25.53 1.72
C ALA A 209 2.53 -25.26 0.30
N GLU A 210 1.83 -25.72 -0.74
CA GLU A 210 2.17 -25.55 -2.16
C GLU A 210 0.99 -25.00 -3.00
N SER A 211 -0.08 -24.48 -2.36
CA SER A 211 -1.22 -23.96 -3.10
C SER A 211 -0.87 -22.63 -3.75
N LYS A 212 -0.82 -22.68 -5.07
CA LYS A 212 -0.71 -21.55 -5.99
C LYS A 212 -1.76 -20.48 -5.67
N ILE A 213 -1.33 -19.21 -5.73
CA ILE A 213 -2.20 -18.08 -5.38
C ILE A 213 -3.22 -17.88 -6.48
N LYS A 214 -4.49 -18.15 -6.16
CA LYS A 214 -5.61 -17.91 -7.08
C LYS A 214 -6.31 -16.62 -6.71
N ARG A 215 -6.76 -15.86 -7.73
CA ARG A 215 -7.57 -14.63 -7.58
C ARG A 215 -6.85 -13.51 -6.80
N LEU A 216 -5.69 -13.11 -7.31
CA LEU A 216 -4.97 -11.92 -6.85
C LEU A 216 -5.06 -10.81 -7.90
N ALA A 217 -5.36 -9.60 -7.45
CA ALA A 217 -5.13 -8.37 -8.21
C ALA A 217 -4.16 -7.46 -7.45
N ILE A 218 -3.45 -6.61 -8.17
CA ILE A 218 -2.61 -5.57 -7.57
C ILE A 218 -3.22 -4.21 -7.89
N LEU A 219 -3.48 -3.42 -6.86
CA LEU A 219 -3.82 -2.00 -6.97
C LEU A 219 -2.54 -1.19 -6.77
N GLY A 220 -2.27 -0.28 -7.69
CA GLY A 220 -1.03 0.49 -7.77
C GLY A 220 -0.09 0.03 -8.90
N PRO A 221 1.18 0.48 -8.92
CA PRO A 221 1.74 1.43 -7.95
C PRO A 221 1.10 2.83 -8.07
N THR A 222 1.30 3.63 -7.05
CA THR A 222 0.96 5.05 -6.98
C THR A 222 2.00 5.88 -7.74
N PHE A 223 3.29 5.54 -7.62
CA PHE A 223 4.35 6.26 -8.30
C PHE A 223 4.82 5.53 -9.56
N SER A 224 4.97 6.27 -10.66
CA SER A 224 5.58 5.73 -11.89
C SER A 224 7.00 5.18 -11.64
N GLY A 225 7.72 5.74 -10.66
CA GLY A 225 9.05 5.31 -10.23
C GLY A 225 9.10 3.94 -9.54
N SER A 226 7.97 3.42 -9.05
CA SER A 226 7.90 2.12 -8.38
C SER A 226 7.78 0.95 -9.36
N LEU A 227 7.42 1.21 -10.62
CA LEU A 227 7.26 0.15 -11.63
C LEU A 227 8.52 -0.72 -11.82
N PRO A 228 9.75 -0.18 -11.89
CA PRO A 228 10.97 -1.01 -11.96
C PRO A 228 11.14 -1.95 -10.75
N SER A 229 10.92 -1.47 -9.53
CA SER A 229 11.02 -2.31 -8.32
C SER A 229 9.95 -3.41 -8.30
N LEU A 230 8.72 -3.09 -8.71
CA LEU A 230 7.65 -4.07 -8.82
C LEU A 230 8.00 -5.11 -9.89
N ALA A 231 8.57 -4.67 -11.02
CA ALA A 231 9.02 -5.57 -12.07
C ALA A 231 10.14 -6.50 -11.58
N GLN A 232 11.06 -6.00 -10.76
CA GLN A 232 12.11 -6.81 -10.16
C GLN A 232 11.51 -7.90 -9.26
N VAL A 233 10.59 -7.55 -8.36
CA VAL A 233 9.98 -8.50 -7.41
C VAL A 233 9.13 -9.55 -8.13
N LEU A 234 8.29 -9.13 -9.09
CA LEU A 234 7.51 -10.05 -9.91
C LEU A 234 8.37 -10.92 -10.83
N SER A 235 9.63 -10.51 -11.08
CA SER A 235 10.56 -11.29 -11.88
C SER A 235 11.27 -12.40 -11.11
N GLU A 236 11.18 -12.41 -9.78
CA GLU A 236 11.82 -13.40 -8.92
C GLU A 236 11.24 -14.81 -9.18
N PRO A 237 12.09 -15.86 -9.32
CA PRO A 237 11.61 -17.21 -9.63
C PRO A 237 10.58 -17.74 -8.64
N GLU A 238 10.78 -17.46 -7.34
CA GLU A 238 9.88 -17.90 -6.27
C GLU A 238 8.51 -17.21 -6.36
N ILE A 239 8.49 -15.92 -6.71
CA ILE A 239 7.25 -15.15 -6.88
C ILE A 239 6.50 -15.59 -8.13
N LYS A 240 7.21 -15.76 -9.26
CA LYS A 240 6.62 -16.32 -10.49
C LYS A 240 5.97 -17.68 -10.26
N ALA A 241 6.63 -18.54 -9.49
CA ALA A 241 6.11 -19.87 -9.16
C ALA A 241 4.84 -19.80 -8.30
N LYS A 242 4.81 -18.91 -7.29
CA LYS A 242 3.64 -18.72 -6.41
C LYS A 242 2.43 -18.14 -7.13
N LEU A 243 2.66 -17.17 -8.02
CA LEU A 243 1.59 -16.43 -8.68
C LEU A 243 0.95 -17.15 -9.86
N GLU A 244 1.51 -18.28 -10.29
CA GLU A 244 1.15 -18.91 -11.57
C GLU A 244 1.02 -17.84 -12.65
N LEU A 245 2.15 -17.40 -13.21
CA LEU A 245 2.13 -16.67 -14.46
C LEU A 245 2.27 -17.68 -15.63
N PRO A 246 1.32 -18.61 -15.92
CA PRO A 246 1.43 -19.51 -17.04
C PRO A 246 1.07 -18.78 -18.34
N PRO A 247 1.43 -19.36 -19.51
CA PRO A 247 1.17 -18.76 -20.80
C PRO A 247 -0.32 -18.64 -21.20
N ASP A 248 -1.28 -19.27 -20.50
CA ASP A 248 -2.70 -19.29 -20.91
C ASP A 248 -3.70 -18.81 -19.82
N ASP A 249 -4.53 -17.86 -20.26
CA ASP A 249 -5.79 -17.28 -19.74
C ASP A 249 -5.91 -16.58 -18.39
N GLN A 250 -5.07 -16.83 -17.38
CA GLN A 250 -5.13 -16.04 -16.12
C GLN A 250 -3.95 -15.08 -16.01
N ARG A 251 -4.19 -13.82 -16.40
CA ARG A 251 -3.18 -12.76 -16.38
C ARG A 251 -3.26 -12.01 -15.05
N LEU A 252 -2.12 -11.78 -14.41
CA LEU A 252 -2.06 -10.91 -13.27
C LEU A 252 -2.42 -9.49 -13.71
N ALA A 253 -3.53 -8.98 -13.20
CA ALA A 253 -3.99 -7.63 -13.50
C ALA A 253 -3.45 -6.65 -12.45
N ILE A 254 -2.85 -5.57 -12.95
CA ILE A 254 -2.27 -4.50 -12.14
C ILE A 254 -2.93 -3.20 -12.58
N TYR A 255 -3.62 -2.54 -11.65
CA TYR A 255 -4.39 -1.32 -11.91
C TYR A 255 -3.83 -0.16 -11.11
N SER A 256 -3.28 0.84 -11.77
CA SER A 256 -2.82 2.07 -11.15
C SER A 256 -3.84 3.20 -11.30
N GLY A 257 -4.07 3.94 -10.22
CA GLY A 257 -4.89 5.16 -10.22
C GLY A 257 -4.14 6.44 -10.56
N SER A 258 -2.80 6.42 -10.68
CA SER A 258 -1.99 7.65 -10.75
C SER A 258 -0.72 7.57 -11.59
N VAL A 259 -0.34 6.38 -12.08
CA VAL A 259 0.84 6.24 -12.96
C VAL A 259 0.54 6.84 -14.33
N SER A 260 1.19 7.95 -14.64
CA SER A 260 1.06 8.65 -15.92
C SER A 260 2.30 8.52 -16.82
N GLY A 261 3.42 8.00 -16.30
CA GLY A 261 4.68 7.85 -17.03
C GLY A 261 4.62 6.79 -18.14
N ASN A 262 4.50 7.23 -19.40
CA ASN A 262 4.34 6.34 -20.57
C ASN A 262 5.52 5.39 -20.78
N SER A 263 6.75 5.88 -20.66
CA SER A 263 7.97 5.07 -20.83
C SER A 263 8.09 3.96 -19.78
N ALA A 264 7.87 4.30 -18.52
CA ALA A 264 7.90 3.37 -17.39
C ALA A 264 6.80 2.31 -17.53
N ALA A 265 5.56 2.72 -17.83
CA ALA A 265 4.45 1.81 -18.05
C ALA A 265 4.70 0.85 -19.23
N ARG A 266 5.21 1.34 -20.36
CA ARG A 266 5.56 0.50 -21.52
C ARG A 266 6.70 -0.47 -21.21
N LEU A 267 7.76 0.00 -20.54
CA LEU A 267 8.88 -0.86 -20.14
C LEU A 267 8.40 -1.99 -19.22
N PHE A 268 7.56 -1.65 -18.25
CA PHE A 268 6.94 -2.62 -17.35
C PHE A 268 6.11 -3.65 -18.12
N GLN A 269 5.19 -3.22 -18.98
CA GLN A 269 4.36 -4.11 -19.79
C GLN A 269 5.22 -5.02 -20.70
N ASN A 270 6.27 -4.49 -21.33
CA ASN A 270 7.18 -5.24 -22.19
C ASN A 270 8.03 -6.26 -21.42
N THR A 271 8.26 -6.06 -20.13
CA THR A 271 9.03 -6.99 -19.29
C THR A 271 8.28 -8.30 -19.05
N PHE A 272 6.94 -8.27 -19.07
CA PHE A 272 6.09 -9.41 -18.74
C PHE A 272 5.27 -9.94 -19.92
N ASP A 273 5.46 -9.38 -21.12
CA ASP A 273 4.72 -9.69 -22.35
C ASP A 273 3.20 -9.78 -22.10
N SER A 274 2.65 -10.99 -22.17
CA SER A 274 1.22 -11.26 -22.05
C SER A 274 0.78 -11.75 -20.66
N HIS A 275 1.72 -12.05 -19.76
CA HIS A 275 1.47 -12.68 -18.45
C HIS A 275 0.96 -11.69 -17.40
N VAL A 276 1.36 -10.43 -17.50
CA VAL A 276 0.91 -9.33 -16.64
C VAL A 276 0.21 -8.30 -17.51
N ARG A 277 -0.96 -7.82 -17.09
CA ARG A 277 -1.65 -6.70 -17.72
C ARG A 277 -1.61 -5.50 -16.81
N PHE A 278 -0.90 -4.47 -17.24
CA PHE A 278 -0.85 -3.18 -16.57
C PHE A 278 -1.90 -2.23 -17.18
N HIS A 279 -2.69 -1.62 -16.30
CA HIS A 279 -3.70 -0.62 -16.64
C HIS A 279 -3.48 0.62 -15.78
N SER A 280 -3.56 1.79 -16.38
CA SER A 280 -3.60 3.07 -15.66
C SER A 280 -4.94 3.76 -15.93
N PHE A 281 -5.54 4.32 -14.88
CA PHE A 281 -6.77 5.10 -14.96
C PHE A 281 -6.53 6.59 -15.22
N VAL A 282 -5.28 7.03 -15.26
CA VAL A 282 -4.90 8.39 -15.67
C VAL A 282 -4.33 8.40 -17.09
N GLN A 283 -4.52 9.52 -17.78
CA GLN A 283 -3.92 9.71 -19.09
C GLN A 283 -2.41 9.87 -18.96
N ASN A 284 -1.66 9.35 -19.94
CA ASN A 284 -0.22 9.46 -19.93
C ASN A 284 0.24 10.90 -20.24
N ASP A 285 1.35 11.32 -19.63
CA ASP A 285 1.81 12.72 -19.70
C ASP A 285 2.24 13.14 -21.11
N ASP A 286 2.77 12.19 -21.89
CA ASP A 286 3.17 12.43 -23.29
C ASP A 286 1.99 12.86 -24.15
N GLU A 287 0.81 12.28 -23.91
CA GLU A 287 -0.44 12.57 -24.59
C GLU A 287 -1.05 13.90 -24.10
N ILE A 288 -0.99 14.18 -22.79
CA ILE A 288 -1.43 15.47 -22.24
C ILE A 288 -0.60 16.60 -22.86
N LEU A 289 0.72 16.44 -22.88
CA LEU A 289 1.63 17.42 -23.47
C LEU A 289 1.41 17.55 -24.98
N HIS A 290 1.17 16.43 -25.69
CA HIS A 290 0.85 16.45 -27.12
C HIS A 290 -0.42 17.27 -27.42
N ARG A 291 -1.48 17.07 -26.63
CA ARG A 291 -2.75 17.78 -26.78
C ARG A 291 -2.62 19.26 -26.45
N PHE A 292 -1.89 19.60 -25.40
CA PHE A 292 -1.61 20.99 -25.05
C PHE A 292 -0.92 21.72 -26.21
N CYS A 293 0.10 21.11 -26.78
CA CYS A 293 0.78 21.66 -27.93
C CYS A 293 -0.08 21.82 -29.17
N SER A 294 -0.82 20.76 -29.52
CA SER A 294 -1.74 20.77 -30.66
C SER A 294 -2.78 21.89 -30.52
N TYR A 295 -3.22 22.16 -29.29
CA TYR A 295 -4.10 23.27 -28.96
C TYR A 295 -3.43 24.63 -29.20
N ILE A 296 -2.22 24.85 -28.69
CA ILE A 296 -1.50 26.13 -28.86
C ILE A 296 -1.20 26.41 -30.33
N GLU A 297 -0.72 25.43 -31.09
CA GLU A 297 -0.43 25.57 -32.52
C GLU A 297 -1.69 25.93 -33.31
N LYS A 298 -2.84 25.37 -32.93
CA LYS A 298 -4.13 25.65 -33.57
C LYS A 298 -4.67 27.03 -33.23
N GLU A 299 -4.67 27.40 -31.95
CA GLU A 299 -5.25 28.67 -31.48
C GLU A 299 -4.31 29.86 -31.75
N GLN A 300 -3.00 29.62 -31.85
CA GLN A 300 -2.00 30.62 -32.17
C GLN A 300 -1.04 30.11 -33.26
N PRO A 301 -1.43 30.19 -34.56
CA PRO A 301 -0.59 29.72 -35.66
C PRO A 301 0.76 30.43 -35.80
N THR A 302 0.91 31.60 -35.19
CA THR A 302 2.17 32.37 -35.15
C THR A 302 2.97 32.13 -33.87
N PHE A 303 2.53 31.24 -32.99
CA PHE A 303 3.22 30.93 -31.76
C PHE A 303 4.49 30.14 -32.06
N ASP A 304 5.62 30.67 -31.61
CA ASP A 304 6.92 30.02 -31.74
C ASP A 304 7.08 28.99 -30.62
N ALA A 305 7.15 27.71 -30.98
CA ALA A 305 7.27 26.61 -30.02
C ALA A 305 8.56 26.66 -29.19
N ASN A 306 9.60 27.38 -29.64
CA ASN A 306 10.82 27.63 -28.85
C ASN A 306 10.57 28.50 -27.61
N ARG A 307 9.38 29.11 -27.50
CA ARG A 307 8.96 29.90 -26.33
C ARG A 307 8.30 29.06 -25.23
N ILE A 308 8.17 27.76 -25.42
CA ILE A 308 7.71 26.83 -24.38
C ILE A 308 8.92 26.39 -23.56
N ALA A 309 8.78 26.43 -22.24
CA ALA A 309 9.70 25.77 -21.32
C ALA A 309 8.94 24.68 -20.54
N ILE A 310 9.50 23.47 -20.52
CA ILE A 310 9.04 22.34 -19.72
C ILE A 310 9.99 22.23 -18.54
N ILE A 311 9.43 22.31 -17.33
CA ILE A 311 10.19 22.18 -16.09
C ILE A 311 9.84 20.83 -15.47
N SER A 312 10.83 20.03 -15.13
CA SER A 312 10.63 18.67 -14.61
C SER A 312 11.65 18.35 -13.51
N GLU A 313 11.27 17.51 -12.57
CA GLU A 313 12.16 17.04 -11.51
C GLU A 313 13.18 16.04 -12.07
N ASP A 314 14.44 16.20 -11.68
CA ASP A 314 15.54 15.30 -12.05
C ASP A 314 15.39 13.94 -11.32
N GLU A 315 15.87 12.87 -11.94
CA GLU A 315 15.82 11.47 -11.42
C GLU A 315 14.45 10.79 -11.31
N THR A 316 13.34 11.49 -11.51
CA THR A 316 12.05 10.80 -11.71
C THR A 316 12.02 10.17 -13.10
N ALA A 317 11.45 8.97 -13.26
CA ALA A 317 11.21 8.36 -14.59
C ALA A 317 10.44 9.29 -15.56
N TYR A 318 9.78 10.31 -14.98
CA TYR A 318 9.10 11.43 -15.59
C TYR A 318 10.08 12.41 -16.30
N GLY A 319 11.21 12.76 -15.69
CA GLY A 319 12.18 13.73 -16.23
C GLY A 319 13.14 13.15 -17.27
N GLY A 320 13.57 11.90 -17.12
CA GLY A 320 14.61 11.29 -17.96
C GLY A 320 14.15 10.79 -19.34
N SER A 321 12.83 10.73 -19.58
CA SER A 321 12.26 10.15 -20.80
C SER A 321 12.29 11.15 -21.95
N GLY A 322 13.50 11.42 -22.44
CA GLY A 322 13.71 11.97 -23.77
C GLY A 322 13.16 11.01 -24.81
N VAL A 323 11.88 11.15 -25.13
CA VAL A 323 11.22 10.41 -26.20
C VAL A 323 12.04 10.62 -27.48
N LYS A 324 12.65 9.55 -28.01
CA LYS A 324 13.07 9.51 -29.42
C LYS A 324 11.82 9.52 -30.28
N LEU A 325 11.19 10.69 -30.39
CA LEU A 325 10.05 10.94 -31.26
C LEU A 325 10.52 10.90 -32.71
N GLY A 326 9.81 10.12 -33.55
CA GLY A 326 10.05 10.00 -34.99
C GLY A 326 10.09 11.34 -35.74
N LYS A 327 10.50 11.31 -37.01
CA LYS A 327 11.00 12.42 -37.86
C LYS A 327 10.10 13.66 -38.11
N ASP A 328 9.12 14.00 -37.28
CA ASP A 328 8.40 15.28 -37.42
C ASP A 328 9.13 16.41 -36.69
N GLU A 329 9.74 17.33 -37.45
CA GLU A 329 10.48 18.49 -36.93
C GLU A 329 9.57 19.58 -36.33
N ASN A 330 8.27 19.56 -36.65
CA ASN A 330 7.28 20.54 -36.21
C ASN A 330 6.62 20.22 -34.86
N ASP A 331 7.09 19.21 -34.13
CA ASP A 331 6.54 18.88 -32.82
C ASP A 331 7.10 19.86 -31.76
N CYS A 332 6.26 20.77 -31.25
CA CYS A 332 6.55 21.67 -30.15
C CYS A 332 7.31 21.03 -28.96
N ARG A 333 7.11 19.73 -28.68
CA ARG A 333 7.67 18.99 -27.54
C ARG A 333 9.18 18.81 -27.70
N LYS A 334 9.65 18.85 -28.95
CA LYS A 334 11.06 18.77 -29.31
C LYS A 334 11.73 20.15 -29.28
N GLN A 335 10.98 21.20 -29.57
CA GLN A 335 11.47 22.57 -29.62
C GLN A 335 11.42 23.27 -28.25
N ALA A 336 10.58 22.79 -27.34
CA ALA A 336 10.49 23.32 -25.99
C ALA A 336 11.82 23.19 -25.21
N LEU A 337 12.17 24.26 -24.48
CA LEU A 337 13.30 24.28 -23.55
C LEU A 337 13.00 23.34 -22.37
N LYS A 338 13.84 22.33 -22.14
CA LYS A 338 13.69 21.41 -21.00
C LYS A 338 14.62 21.82 -19.85
N LEU A 339 14.04 22.08 -18.69
CA LEU A 339 14.73 22.46 -17.46
C LEU A 339 14.50 21.40 -16.41
N TYR A 340 15.58 20.94 -15.79
CA TYR A 340 15.53 19.94 -14.73
C TYR A 340 15.90 20.59 -13.39
N TYR A 341 15.18 20.23 -12.33
CA TYR A 341 15.50 20.67 -10.97
C TYR A 341 15.67 19.46 -10.03
N PRO A 342 16.55 19.53 -9.03
CA PRO A 342 16.78 18.41 -8.12
C PRO A 342 15.53 18.02 -7.34
N ARG A 343 15.39 16.71 -7.10
CA ARG A 343 14.37 16.13 -6.22
C ARG A 343 14.39 16.75 -4.83
N ASP A 344 13.21 16.83 -4.21
CA ASP A 344 13.01 17.28 -2.84
C ASP A 344 13.55 18.69 -2.53
N ILE A 345 13.75 19.55 -3.54
CA ILE A 345 14.24 20.92 -3.33
C ILE A 345 13.27 21.77 -2.48
N SER A 346 11.97 21.46 -2.53
CA SER A 346 10.94 22.05 -1.67
C SER A 346 11.08 21.57 -0.23
N ALA A 347 11.26 20.27 0.00
CA ALA A 347 11.47 19.69 1.33
C ALA A 347 12.79 20.15 1.95
N LEU A 348 13.89 20.19 1.18
CA LEU A 348 15.15 20.78 1.60
C LEU A 348 14.97 22.25 1.99
N ARG A 349 14.28 23.04 1.16
CA ARG A 349 14.02 24.45 1.46
C ARG A 349 13.16 24.64 2.72
N GLY A 350 12.14 23.81 2.91
CA GLY A 350 11.34 23.80 4.13
C GLY A 350 12.16 23.41 5.37
N ALA A 351 13.04 22.41 5.24
CA ALA A 351 13.96 22.01 6.30
C ALA A 351 14.96 23.12 6.64
N TYR A 352 15.47 23.87 5.66
CA TYR A 352 16.33 25.03 5.91
C TYR A 352 15.59 26.20 6.58
N GLN A 353 14.33 26.40 6.24
CA GLN A 353 13.51 27.47 6.84
C GLN A 353 13.10 27.15 8.27
N THR A 354 12.83 25.88 8.57
CA THR A 354 12.46 25.40 9.91
C THR A 354 13.69 25.20 10.81
N LYS A 355 14.79 24.66 10.27
CA LYS A 355 16.10 24.60 10.92
C LYS A 355 16.92 25.82 10.52
N SER A 356 16.54 26.99 11.01
CA SER A 356 17.33 28.22 10.82
C SER A 356 18.72 28.09 11.44
N LEU A 357 19.65 27.48 10.70
CA LEU A 357 21.07 27.34 11.01
C LEU A 357 21.83 28.66 10.77
N PHE A 358 21.15 29.70 10.28
CA PHE A 358 21.71 31.01 9.97
C PHE A 358 21.08 32.17 10.75
N ASP A 359 20.23 31.93 11.75
CA ASP A 359 19.82 32.99 12.70
C ASP A 359 20.89 33.26 13.77
N VAL A 360 22.16 33.27 13.34
CA VAL A 360 23.25 33.82 14.13
C VAL A 360 23.32 35.31 13.82
N GLY A 361 22.41 36.05 14.45
CA GLY A 361 22.53 37.48 14.66
C GLY A 361 21.60 38.34 13.82
N THR A 362 20.41 38.64 14.34
CA THR A 362 19.96 40.03 14.49
C THR A 362 18.95 40.13 15.64
N SER A 363 19.08 41.19 16.43
CA SER A 363 18.22 41.56 17.57
C SER A 363 16.71 41.56 17.22
N PRO A 364 15.81 41.40 18.21
CA PRO A 364 14.39 41.17 17.95
C PRO A 364 13.73 42.42 17.35
N GLN A 365 13.35 42.34 16.08
CA GLN A 365 12.39 43.29 15.50
C GLN A 365 11.00 42.66 15.45
N SER A 366 10.06 43.51 15.87
CA SER A 366 8.64 43.28 16.09
C SER A 366 7.90 42.56 14.96
N ALA A 367 7.07 41.60 15.36
CA ALA A 367 6.33 40.63 14.57
C ALA A 367 5.13 41.17 13.77
N ASP A 368 5.29 42.24 12.97
CA ASP A 368 4.13 42.87 12.30
C ASP A 368 4.25 43.13 10.79
N THR A 369 5.22 42.51 10.10
CA THR A 369 5.37 42.69 8.64
C THR A 369 5.41 41.41 7.80
N GLN A 370 5.22 40.22 8.38
CA GLN A 370 5.22 38.96 7.60
C GLN A 370 3.86 38.49 7.06
N ARG A 371 2.76 39.25 7.22
CA ARG A 371 1.42 38.86 6.72
C ARG A 371 1.15 39.22 5.25
N ARG A 372 2.11 39.06 4.32
CA ARG A 372 1.83 39.27 2.88
C ARG A 372 2.31 38.20 1.92
N ASN A 373 2.97 37.14 2.38
CA ASN A 373 3.16 35.95 1.56
C ASN A 373 2.39 34.81 2.21
N LEU A 374 1.48 34.20 1.45
CA LEU A 374 0.89 32.91 1.82
C LEU A 374 2.06 31.96 2.15
N PRO A 375 2.07 31.32 3.33
CA PRO A 375 2.97 30.20 3.57
C PRO A 375 2.71 29.19 2.44
N SER A 376 3.76 28.78 1.73
CA SER A 376 3.69 27.62 0.83
C SER A 376 3.59 26.30 1.58
N ASP A 377 3.43 26.39 2.90
CA ASP A 377 3.22 25.27 3.79
C ASP A 377 1.71 25.04 3.90
N LEU A 378 1.22 24.12 3.07
CA LEU A 378 -0.07 23.47 3.27
C LEU A 378 0.05 22.30 4.25
N ALA A 379 1.23 22.03 4.81
CA ALA A 379 1.33 21.17 5.98
C ALA A 379 0.93 22.01 7.20
N ASP A 380 -0.10 21.56 7.90
CA ASP A 380 -0.53 22.13 9.17
C ASP A 380 0.66 22.14 10.15
N PRO A 381 1.18 23.31 10.53
CA PRO A 381 2.28 23.38 11.46
C PRO A 381 1.68 23.08 12.83
N THR A 382 1.82 21.84 13.27
CA THR A 382 1.41 21.35 14.59
C THR A 382 -0.10 21.36 14.81
N GLY A 383 -0.77 20.33 14.26
CA GLY A 383 -2.12 19.92 14.65
C GLY A 383 -2.19 19.49 16.12
N ARG A 384 -2.16 20.46 17.04
CA ARG A 384 -2.61 20.32 18.43
C ARG A 384 -4.02 20.88 18.57
N VAL A 385 -4.97 20.39 17.79
CA VAL A 385 -6.40 20.45 18.15
C VAL A 385 -7.07 19.21 17.58
N HIS A 386 -7.58 18.38 18.49
CA HIS A 386 -8.32 17.16 18.21
C HIS A 386 -9.60 17.42 17.41
N ASP A 387 -9.85 16.61 16.39
CA ASP A 387 -11.20 16.16 16.04
C ASP A 387 -11.18 14.63 15.88
N SER A 388 -10.96 13.94 16.99
CA SER A 388 -11.20 12.50 17.09
C SER A 388 -12.70 12.26 17.35
N ILE A 389 -13.33 11.54 16.41
CA ILE A 389 -14.56 10.82 16.71
C ILE A 389 -14.24 9.86 17.87
N ARG A 390 -14.98 10.02 18.96
CA ARG A 390 -14.79 9.31 20.22
C ARG A 390 -14.84 7.80 20.03
N SER A 391 -13.85 7.09 20.57
CA SER A 391 -13.99 5.66 20.89
C SER A 391 -15.00 5.50 22.02
N LEU A 392 -15.96 4.60 21.82
CA LEU A 392 -16.94 4.20 22.83
C LEU A 392 -16.31 3.22 23.83
N ARG A 393 -16.85 3.24 25.04
CA ARG A 393 -16.47 2.47 26.22
C ARG A 393 -16.60 0.96 26.05
#